data_AF-Q65NL7-F1
#
_entry.id   AF-Q65NL7-F1
#
_cell.length_a   1.000
_cell.length_b   1.000
_cell.length_c   1.000
_cell.angle_alpha   90.00
_cell.angle_beta   90.00
_cell.angle_gamma   90.00
#
_symmetry.space_group_name_H-M   'P 1'
#
loop_
_entity.id
_entity.type
_entity.pdbx_description
1 polymer ?
#
loop_
_entity_poly.entity_id
_entity_poly.type
_entity_poly.pdbx_seq_one_letter_code
_entity_poly.pdbx_strand_id
1 'polypeptide(L)'
;MDKIKSLLITLLAVAVVIIGIVSGDFFTSEHQPSGRQNGSNYDEVLIFPSDRYPETGAHIRKAIKKGHSEICTIDRDGAAERRKDSLKDVPSKSGYDRDEWPMAMCEEGGTGASVEYISPSDNRGAGSWVGNQVSDYPDGTKVLFKIN
;
A
#
# COMPACT_ATOMS: atom_id res chain seq x y z
N MET A 1 -50.93 -15.41 -36.03
CA MET A 1 -50.07 -14.25 -35.66
C MET A 1 -49.07 -14.59 -34.57
N ASP A 2 -49.43 -15.43 -33.60
CA ASP A 2 -48.60 -15.68 -32.41
C ASP A 2 -47.35 -16.53 -32.69
N LYS A 3 -47.44 -17.51 -33.59
CA LYS A 3 -46.27 -18.32 -34.00
C LYS A 3 -45.21 -17.50 -34.76
N ILE A 4 -45.63 -16.54 -35.59
CA ILE A 4 -44.72 -15.66 -36.34
C ILE A 4 -44.06 -14.64 -35.41
N LYS A 5 -44.83 -14.07 -34.46
CA LYS A 5 -44.27 -13.19 -33.41
C LYS A 5 -43.27 -13.94 -32.53
N SER A 6 -43.59 -15.17 -32.12
CA SER A 6 -42.68 -16.00 -31.32
C SER A 6 -41.41 -16.34 -32.08
N LEU A 7 -41.50 -16.70 -33.37
CA LEU A 7 -40.33 -17.00 -34.20
C LEU A 7 -39.42 -15.76 -34.37
N LEU A 8 -40.01 -14.57 -34.56
CA LEU A 8 -39.26 -13.32 -34.67
C LEU A 8 -38.54 -12.95 -33.37
N ILE A 9 -39.19 -13.16 -32.22
CA ILE A 9 -38.58 -12.90 -30.90
C ILE A 9 -37.41 -13.87 -30.66
N THR A 10 -37.56 -15.14 -31.01
CA THR A 10 -36.48 -16.12 -30.84
C THR A 10 -35.29 -15.83 -31.78
N LEU A 11 -35.56 -15.45 -33.03
CA LEU A 11 -34.50 -15.05 -33.97
C LEU A 11 -33.76 -13.79 -33.51
N LEU A 12 -34.48 -12.81 -32.96
CA LEU A 12 -33.88 -11.60 -32.41
C LEU A 12 -33.00 -11.91 -31.18
N ALA A 13 -33.46 -12.77 -30.28
CA ALA A 13 -32.69 -13.18 -29.10
C ALA A 13 -31.39 -13.92 -29.49
N VAL A 14 -31.46 -14.83 -30.46
CA VAL A 14 -30.27 -15.55 -30.96
C VAL A 14 -29.31 -14.59 -31.66
N ALA A 15 -29.81 -13.62 -32.44
CA ALA A 15 -28.97 -12.60 -33.06
C ALA A 15 -28.23 -11.73 -32.02
N VAL A 16 -28.90 -11.31 -30.94
CA VAL A 16 -28.28 -10.53 -29.86
C VAL A 16 -27.18 -11.31 -29.13
N VAL A 17 -27.40 -12.61 -28.89
CA VAL A 17 -26.38 -13.48 -28.27
C VAL A 17 -25.18 -13.68 -29.20
N ILE A 18 -25.41 -13.90 -30.50
CA ILE A 18 -24.32 -14.04 -31.47
C ILE A 18 -23.53 -12.73 -31.62
N ILE A 19 -24.21 -11.59 -31.67
CA ILE A 19 -23.55 -10.27 -31.73
C ILE A 19 -22.67 -10.10 -30.50
N GLY A 20 -23.19 -10.38 -29.30
CA GLY A 20 -22.45 -10.29 -28.05
C GLY A 20 -21.24 -11.23 -27.93
N ILE A 21 -21.28 -12.40 -28.60
CA ILE A 21 -20.14 -13.31 -28.69
C ILE A 21 -19.08 -12.77 -29.66
N VAL A 22 -19.49 -12.18 -30.79
CA VAL A 22 -18.55 -11.63 -31.79
C VAL A 22 -17.92 -10.32 -31.31
N SER A 23 -18.68 -9.46 -30.61
CA SER A 23 -18.17 -8.19 -30.08
C SER A 23 -17.43 -8.34 -28.74
N GLY A 24 -17.47 -9.52 -28.12
CA GLY A 24 -16.77 -9.80 -26.86
C GLY A 24 -17.45 -9.24 -25.61
N ASP A 25 -18.62 -8.61 -25.76
CA ASP A 25 -19.32 -7.88 -24.70
C ASP A 25 -20.03 -8.77 -23.66
N PHE A 26 -20.20 -10.07 -23.93
CA PHE A 26 -21.02 -10.95 -23.07
C PHE A 26 -20.29 -11.63 -21.92
N PHE A 27 -18.95 -11.65 -21.93
CA PHE A 27 -18.15 -12.30 -20.87
C PHE A 27 -16.89 -11.50 -20.54
N THR A 28 -17.06 -10.23 -20.18
CA THR A 28 -16.02 -9.48 -19.47
C THR A 28 -16.62 -8.92 -18.20
N SER A 29 -16.64 -9.76 -17.16
CA SER A 29 -16.64 -9.25 -15.79
C SER A 29 -15.25 -8.64 -15.57
N GLU A 30 -15.03 -7.44 -16.12
CA GLU A 30 -13.89 -6.61 -15.75
C GLU A 30 -14.04 -6.30 -14.26
N HIS A 31 -13.35 -7.08 -13.45
CA HIS A 31 -12.96 -6.67 -12.12
C HIS A 31 -12.10 -5.42 -12.31
N GLN A 32 -12.73 -4.25 -12.30
CA GLN A 32 -12.04 -2.97 -12.41
C GLN A 32 -11.02 -2.89 -11.26
N PRO A 33 -9.71 -2.95 -11.53
CA PRO A 33 -8.75 -2.50 -10.55
C PRO A 33 -8.95 -0.98 -10.51
N SER A 34 -9.35 -0.47 -9.36
CA SER A 34 -9.47 0.96 -9.11
C SER A 34 -8.11 1.63 -9.34
N GLY A 35 -7.98 2.32 -10.47
CA GLY A 35 -7.08 3.47 -10.61
C GLY A 35 -5.69 3.20 -11.15
N ARG A 36 -5.58 3.10 -12.49
CA ARG A 36 -4.42 3.67 -13.19
C ARG A 36 -4.48 5.20 -13.06
N GLN A 37 -3.49 5.79 -12.40
CA GLN A 37 -3.12 7.18 -12.61
C GLN A 37 -1.79 7.18 -13.37
N ASN A 38 -1.81 7.70 -14.59
CA ASN A 38 -0.59 7.96 -15.37
C ASN A 38 0.29 8.97 -14.61
N GLY A 39 1.44 8.53 -14.08
CA GLY A 39 2.50 9.41 -13.55
C GLY A 39 2.83 9.31 -12.06
N SER A 40 2.24 8.39 -11.29
CA SER A 40 2.61 8.19 -9.87
C SER A 40 3.92 7.39 -9.72
N ASN A 41 4.85 7.86 -8.90
CA ASN A 41 6.13 7.18 -8.57
C ASN A 41 5.97 6.06 -7.52
N TYR A 42 4.81 5.40 -7.46
CA TYR A 42 4.53 4.31 -6.51
C TYR A 42 3.69 3.21 -7.17
N ASP A 43 3.83 1.99 -6.65
CA ASP A 43 3.14 0.78 -7.13
C ASP A 43 1.90 0.48 -6.27
N GLU A 44 2.02 0.69 -4.95
CA GLU A 44 0.98 0.36 -3.97
C GLU A 44 0.68 1.54 -3.03
N VAL A 45 -0.52 1.55 -2.44
CA VAL A 45 -0.91 2.54 -1.42
C VAL A 45 -1.28 1.82 -0.13
N LEU A 46 -0.64 2.22 0.96
CA LEU A 46 -0.92 1.73 2.30
C LEU A 46 -1.50 2.86 3.16
N ILE A 47 -2.74 2.68 3.63
CA ILE A 47 -3.40 3.61 4.56
C ILE A 47 -3.04 3.20 5.99
N PHE A 48 -2.14 3.95 6.62
CA PHE A 48 -1.68 3.65 7.97
C PHE A 48 -2.77 3.96 9.00
N PRO A 49 -3.13 3.02 9.90
CA PRO A 49 -4.22 3.19 10.87
C PRO A 49 -3.74 3.95 12.12
N SER A 50 -3.64 5.27 12.01
CA SER A 50 -3.22 6.16 13.09
C SER A 50 -4.24 6.27 14.23
N ASP A 51 -5.47 5.81 14.02
CA ASP A 51 -6.46 5.57 15.07
C ASP A 51 -6.07 4.39 15.99
N ARG A 52 -5.36 3.40 15.46
CA ARG A 52 -4.87 2.23 16.21
C ARG A 52 -3.47 2.41 16.78
N TYR A 53 -2.61 3.12 16.06
CA TYR A 53 -1.22 3.40 16.44
C TYR A 53 -0.96 4.92 16.39
N PRO A 54 -1.57 5.69 17.31
CA PRO A 54 -1.56 7.15 17.26
C PRO A 54 -0.16 7.76 17.43
N GLU A 55 0.73 7.18 18.23
CA GLU A 55 2.06 7.72 18.44
C GLU A 55 2.94 7.51 17.19
N THR A 56 3.03 6.28 16.66
CA THR A 56 3.75 5.99 15.42
C THR A 56 3.16 6.77 14.24
N GLY A 57 1.82 6.82 14.10
CA GLY A 57 1.18 7.61 13.04
C GLY A 57 1.49 9.11 13.12
N ALA A 58 1.61 9.66 14.33
CA ALA A 58 2.03 11.05 14.52
C ALA A 58 3.50 11.29 14.13
N HIS A 59 4.41 10.36 14.46
CA HIS A 59 5.80 10.43 14.03
C HIS A 59 5.91 10.41 12.50
N ILE A 60 5.24 9.46 11.83
CA ILE A 60 5.27 9.34 10.37
C ILE A 60 4.77 10.64 9.70
N ARG A 61 3.61 11.18 10.12
CA ARG A 61 3.11 12.46 9.60
C ARG A 61 4.10 13.60 9.80
N LYS A 62 4.72 13.69 10.98
CA LYS A 62 5.69 14.75 11.29
C LYS A 62 6.94 14.64 10.42
N ALA A 63 7.43 13.42 10.20
CA ALA A 63 8.59 13.16 9.37
C ALA A 63 8.30 13.51 7.90
N ILE A 64 7.16 13.07 7.34
CA ILE A 64 6.76 13.43 5.98
C ILE A 64 6.64 14.96 5.83
N LYS A 65 6.02 15.64 6.80
CA LYS A 65 5.92 17.11 6.80
C LYS A 65 7.30 17.81 6.82
N LYS A 66 8.33 17.15 7.34
CA LYS A 66 9.72 17.64 7.36
C LYS A 66 10.51 17.29 6.09
N GLY A 67 9.89 16.63 5.12
CA GLY A 67 10.50 16.29 3.83
C GLY A 67 11.11 14.89 3.75
N HIS A 68 10.90 14.04 4.77
CA HIS A 68 11.21 12.62 4.62
C HIS A 68 10.23 11.99 3.60
N SER A 69 10.69 10.98 2.86
CA SER A 69 9.87 10.31 1.84
C SER A 69 8.58 9.77 2.45
N GLU A 70 7.46 9.95 1.73
CA GLU A 70 6.20 9.24 2.00
C GLU A 70 6.13 7.87 1.28
N ILE A 71 7.09 7.59 0.41
CA ILE A 71 7.23 6.34 -0.33
C ILE A 71 8.31 5.50 0.33
N CYS A 72 8.00 4.23 0.55
CA CYS A 72 8.93 3.18 0.94
C CYS A 72 9.19 2.29 -0.28
N THR A 73 10.40 2.33 -0.83
CA THR A 73 10.87 1.33 -1.78
C THR A 73 11.40 0.15 -0.99
N ILE A 74 10.69 -0.99 -1.01
CA ILE A 74 11.01 -2.12 -0.13
C ILE A 74 12.40 -2.69 -0.47
N ASP A 75 13.32 -2.69 0.49
CA ASP A 75 14.60 -3.38 0.42
C ASP A 75 14.91 -3.96 1.80
N ARG A 76 14.66 -5.26 1.94
CA ARG A 76 14.76 -5.97 3.23
C ARG A 76 16.19 -6.32 3.58
N ASP A 77 17.04 -6.59 2.59
CA ASP A 77 18.43 -7.00 2.80
C ASP A 77 19.25 -5.89 3.47
N GLY A 78 18.99 -4.62 3.11
CA GLY A 78 19.66 -3.46 3.71
C GLY A 78 19.18 -3.06 5.11
N ALA A 79 18.15 -3.70 5.66
CA ALA A 79 17.45 -3.19 6.85
C ALA A 79 18.30 -3.15 8.13
N ALA A 80 19.22 -4.10 8.29
CA ALA A 80 20.09 -4.14 9.47
C ALA A 80 21.06 -2.95 9.51
N GLU A 81 21.69 -2.62 8.37
CA GLU A 81 22.65 -1.52 8.30
C GLU A 81 21.94 -0.17 8.39
N ARG A 82 20.79 0.01 7.72
CA ARG A 82 19.99 1.23 7.85
C ARG A 82 19.59 1.48 9.29
N ARG A 83 19.15 0.46 10.02
CA ARG A 83 18.81 0.59 11.45
C ARG A 83 20.00 1.01 12.30
N LYS A 84 21.18 0.49 12.01
CA LYS A 84 22.40 0.90 12.71
C LYS A 84 22.72 2.37 12.41
N ASP A 85 22.59 2.79 11.16
CA ASP A 85 22.88 4.16 10.73
C ASP A 85 21.90 5.20 11.28
N SER A 86 20.59 4.92 11.25
CA SER A 86 19.55 5.80 11.76
C SER A 86 19.65 5.98 13.28
N LEU A 87 20.05 4.93 14.00
CA LEU A 87 20.03 4.88 15.47
C LEU A 87 21.40 5.18 16.12
N LYS A 88 22.45 5.42 15.33
CA LYS A 88 23.85 5.52 15.83
C LYS A 88 24.05 6.52 16.97
N ASP A 89 23.37 7.67 16.91
CA ASP A 89 23.51 8.78 17.87
C ASP A 89 22.27 8.96 18.76
N VAL A 90 21.33 8.01 18.71
CA VAL A 90 20.08 8.05 19.49
C VAL A 90 20.16 6.98 20.58
N PRO A 91 20.43 7.32 21.85
CA PRO A 91 20.57 6.30 22.89
C PRO A 91 19.28 5.52 23.11
N SER A 92 19.36 4.31 23.67
CA SER A 92 18.16 3.62 24.14
C SER A 92 17.54 4.36 25.33
N LYS A 93 16.21 4.37 25.42
CA LYS A 93 15.47 4.94 26.55
C LYS A 93 14.58 3.88 27.17
N SER A 94 14.75 3.61 28.47
CA SER A 94 13.92 2.62 29.18
C SER A 94 12.44 2.97 29.06
N GLY A 95 11.62 1.97 28.72
CA GLY A 95 10.18 2.11 28.52
C GLY A 95 9.74 2.62 27.15
N TYR A 96 10.67 2.78 26.19
CA TYR A 96 10.37 3.24 24.83
C TYR A 96 11.11 2.41 23.78
N ASP A 97 10.50 2.27 22.61
CA ASP A 97 11.19 1.85 21.40
C ASP A 97 11.61 3.10 20.59
N ARG A 98 12.63 2.97 19.73
CA ARG A 98 13.05 4.02 18.80
C ARG A 98 12.41 3.71 17.44
N ASP A 99 11.37 4.45 17.09
CA ASP A 99 10.72 4.34 15.79
C ASP A 99 11.50 5.14 14.73
N GLU A 100 11.46 4.70 13.48
CA GLU A 100 12.28 5.22 12.38
C GLU A 100 11.40 5.58 11.18
N TRP A 101 11.51 6.82 10.68
CA TRP A 101 10.90 7.21 9.40
C TRP A 101 11.86 8.01 8.51
N PRO A 102 12.20 7.53 7.30
CA PRO A 102 11.70 6.31 6.66
C PRO A 102 12.20 5.04 7.35
N MET A 103 11.41 3.96 7.24
CA MET A 103 11.70 2.71 7.94
C MET A 103 12.98 2.04 7.41
N ALA A 104 13.68 1.30 8.25
CA ALA A 104 14.91 0.61 7.82
C ALA A 104 14.72 -0.41 6.69
N MET A 105 13.51 -0.97 6.51
CA MET A 105 13.21 -1.88 5.41
C MET A 105 12.94 -1.18 4.07
N CYS A 106 13.09 0.15 4.01
CA CYS A 106 12.94 0.95 2.81
C CYS A 106 14.31 1.45 2.35
N GLU A 107 14.54 1.58 1.05
CA GLU A 107 15.75 2.18 0.49
C GLU A 107 15.99 3.60 1.04
N GLU A 108 14.91 4.34 1.30
CA GLU A 108 14.91 5.70 1.82
C GLU A 108 15.26 5.81 3.32
N GLY A 109 15.37 4.67 4.02
CA GLY A 109 15.73 4.62 5.43
C GLY A 109 17.22 4.83 5.70
N GLY A 110 17.61 4.70 6.96
CA GLY A 110 19.01 4.76 7.37
C GLY A 110 19.49 6.16 7.71
N THR A 111 20.64 6.57 7.19
CA THR A 111 21.26 7.86 7.54
C THR A 111 20.29 9.01 7.27
N GLY A 112 19.99 9.78 8.32
CA GLY A 112 19.08 10.93 8.23
C GLY A 112 17.60 10.59 8.41
N ALA A 113 17.22 9.34 8.68
CA ALA A 113 15.85 9.03 9.10
C ALA A 113 15.47 9.79 10.38
N SER A 114 14.22 10.25 10.46
CA SER A 114 13.63 10.77 11.69
C SER A 114 13.51 9.64 12.70
N VAL A 115 13.89 9.91 13.94
CA VAL A 115 13.80 8.95 15.05
C VAL A 115 13.05 9.56 16.21
N GLU A 116 12.04 8.84 16.73
CA GLU A 116 11.26 9.24 17.89
C GLU A 116 11.11 8.09 18.90
N TYR A 117 11.02 8.44 20.18
CA TYR A 117 10.72 7.47 21.22
C TYR A 117 9.22 7.26 21.28
N ILE A 118 8.77 6.04 20.99
CA ILE A 118 7.36 5.67 20.95
C ILE A 118 7.09 4.59 22.01
N SER A 119 5.89 4.59 22.59
CA SER A 119 5.51 3.55 23.54
C SER A 119 5.62 2.15 22.88
N PRO A 120 6.18 1.13 23.56
CA PRO A 120 6.45 -0.17 22.92
C PRO A 120 5.21 -0.88 22.38
N SER A 121 4.05 -0.70 23.02
CA SER A 121 2.80 -1.30 22.56
C SER A 121 2.33 -0.70 21.23
N ASP A 122 2.43 0.63 21.08
CA ASP A 122 2.08 1.34 19.85
C ASP A 122 3.05 0.93 18.72
N ASN A 123 4.35 1.09 18.97
CA ASN A 123 5.39 0.87 17.95
C ASN A 123 5.45 -0.58 17.43
N ARG A 124 5.40 -1.58 18.34
CA ARG A 124 5.46 -3.00 17.94
C ARG A 124 4.18 -3.45 17.26
N GLY A 125 3.05 -2.90 17.71
CA GLY A 125 1.76 -3.11 17.05
C GLY A 125 1.78 -2.58 15.62
N ALA A 126 2.27 -1.35 15.43
CA ALA A 126 2.45 -0.73 14.12
C ALA A 126 3.40 -1.54 13.24
N GLY A 127 4.58 -1.92 13.76
CA GLY A 127 5.57 -2.70 13.02
C GLY A 127 5.04 -4.07 12.56
N SER A 128 4.33 -4.78 13.44
CA SER A 128 3.67 -6.05 13.08
C SER A 128 2.59 -5.86 12.01
N TRP A 129 1.77 -4.81 12.15
CA TRP A 129 0.74 -4.50 11.17
C TRP A 129 1.33 -4.16 9.80
N VAL A 130 2.33 -3.25 9.74
CA VAL A 130 3.03 -2.90 8.49
C VAL A 130 3.68 -4.13 7.87
N GLY A 131 4.41 -4.93 8.65
CA GLY A 131 5.06 -6.14 8.18
C GLY A 131 4.09 -7.14 7.54
N ASN A 132 2.89 -7.29 8.12
CA ASN A 132 1.83 -8.12 7.54
C ASN A 132 1.20 -7.51 6.28
N GLN A 133 1.10 -6.18 6.17
CA GLN A 133 0.54 -5.55 4.96
C GLN A 133 1.46 -5.71 3.76
N VAL A 134 2.77 -5.72 3.98
CA VAL A 134 3.76 -5.72 2.89
C VAL A 134 4.43 -7.08 2.69
N SER A 135 4.03 -8.12 3.42
CA SER A 135 4.71 -9.44 3.39
C SER A 135 4.79 -10.05 2.00
N ASP A 136 3.76 -9.83 1.20
CA ASP A 136 3.61 -10.45 -0.12
C ASP A 136 4.19 -9.56 -1.24
N TYR A 137 4.65 -8.36 -0.90
CA TYR A 137 5.26 -7.44 -1.85
C TYR A 137 6.75 -7.79 -2.03
N PRO A 138 7.21 -8.01 -3.28
CA PRO A 138 8.61 -8.23 -3.55
C PRO A 138 9.44 -6.98 -3.24
N ASP A 139 10.71 -7.18 -2.94
CA ASP A 139 11.68 -6.08 -2.86
C ASP A 139 11.67 -5.29 -4.18
N GLY A 140 11.83 -3.97 -4.09
CA GLY A 140 11.67 -3.00 -5.18
C GLY A 140 10.26 -2.40 -5.29
N THR A 141 9.24 -2.98 -4.64
CA THR A 141 7.88 -2.41 -4.62
C THR A 141 7.89 -1.05 -3.92
N LYS A 142 7.34 -0.03 -4.57
CA LYS A 142 7.20 1.32 -4.02
C LYS A 142 5.84 1.50 -3.37
N VAL A 143 5.82 1.55 -2.04
CA VAL A 143 4.59 1.70 -1.25
C VAL A 143 4.45 3.15 -0.79
N LEU A 144 3.40 3.84 -1.25
CA LEU A 144 3.02 5.16 -0.73
C LEU A 144 2.27 4.99 0.60
N PHE A 145 2.78 5.62 1.67
CA PHE A 145 2.12 5.66 2.97
C PHE A 145 1.24 6.90 3.08
N LYS A 146 -0.07 6.70 3.24
CA LYS A 146 -1.01 7.75 3.62
C LYS A 146 -1.44 7.54 5.06
N ILE A 147 -1.36 8.59 5.86
CA ILE A 147 -1.77 8.51 7.26
C ILE A 147 -3.21 9.01 7.37
N ASN A 148 -4.10 8.18 7.92
CA ASN A 148 -5.50 8.57 8.18
C ASN A 148 -5.63 9.58 9.33
#